data_AF-A0A4V5MU77-F1
#
_entry.id   AF-A0A4V5MU77-F1
#
_cell.length_a   1.000
_cell.length_b   1.000
_cell.length_c   1.000
_cell.angle_alpha   90.00
_cell.angle_beta   90.00
_cell.angle_gamma   90.00
#
_symmetry.space_group_name_H-M   'P 1'
#
loop_
_entity.id
_entity.type
_entity.pdbx_description
1 polymer ?
#
loop_
_entity_poly.entity_id
_entity_poly.type
_entity_poly.pdbx_seq_one_letter_code
_entity_poly.pdbx_strand_id
1 'polypeptide(L)'
;MRHAAVVVLALMPGVAGAEGAVIRLEAKRSPEAAAQAAQAWADRFDGVVTLPLPGGWTGIAIGPLPADRAGPLLEQLKQAGKVPQDAFVSTPAEGTALTPAGALAVPAALPDETPPSPDRYLRLESAPTEVEGRAALERLRATFPEAGLWALSDGWFAVTLGPVPEKAGRAWLPVLTKAGLIPEDAVLARAADLGQAVEEGAAPDLAAPGAPEPLPPLDRVQRALRWAGHYAGVIDGKDGPMTRAAIAAEIATARASTDPGTALRLLEGRRAAWADAQGLAPLVDQATGLTVTAPMRALTFDRAERALSIYGPRDGSGAALILFSQPGGQQELLDLAGLVTALGWVPQPERTVRQGHVTLQGRNDAHLGAAEGWVREGRAEGYVLIWPAGDEATHTRLLAEISDSLTRHGPGTNEGAAPSTLP
;
A
#
# COMPACT_ATOMS: atom_id res chain seq x y z
N MET A 1 19.88 -15.82 1.52
CA MET A 1 20.61 -16.16 0.28
C MET A 1 19.89 -15.48 -0.87
N ARG A 2 20.62 -14.64 -1.61
CA ARG A 2 20.19 -13.98 -2.87
C ARG A 2 19.74 -15.01 -3.90
N HIS A 3 18.78 -14.68 -4.77
CA HIS A 3 18.73 -14.97 -6.23
C HIS A 3 17.52 -14.17 -6.77
N ALA A 4 17.65 -12.91 -7.23
CA ALA A 4 18.04 -12.50 -8.59
C ALA A 4 17.47 -13.41 -9.69
N ALA A 5 16.31 -13.06 -10.25
CA ALA A 5 15.83 -13.62 -11.51
C ALA A 5 16.19 -12.64 -12.64
N VAL A 6 17.15 -13.08 -13.43
CA VAL A 6 17.72 -12.44 -14.61
C VAL A 6 16.67 -12.35 -15.72
N VAL A 7 16.47 -11.17 -16.28
CA VAL A 7 15.80 -11.00 -17.58
C VAL A 7 16.75 -11.54 -18.65
N VAL A 8 16.47 -12.74 -19.14
CA VAL A 8 17.16 -13.32 -20.28
C VAL A 8 16.59 -12.69 -21.54
N LEU A 9 17.40 -11.82 -22.15
CA LEU A 9 17.20 -11.35 -23.52
C LEU A 9 17.42 -12.55 -24.46
N ALA A 10 16.34 -13.21 -24.88
CA ALA A 10 16.41 -14.25 -25.88
C ALA A 10 16.61 -13.61 -27.27
N LEU A 11 17.87 -13.46 -27.68
CA LEU A 11 18.23 -13.29 -29.09
C LEU A 11 17.80 -14.55 -29.86
N MET A 12 16.75 -14.43 -30.67
CA MET A 12 16.39 -15.43 -31.67
C MET A 12 17.43 -15.41 -32.81
N PRO A 13 17.94 -16.58 -33.25
CA PRO A 13 18.87 -16.67 -34.36
C PRO A 13 18.17 -16.33 -35.68
N GLY A 14 18.91 -15.65 -36.56
CA GLY A 14 18.41 -15.24 -37.88
C GLY A 14 17.95 -16.41 -38.74
N VAL A 15 16.73 -16.31 -39.24
CA VAL A 15 16.23 -17.15 -40.34
C VAL A 15 16.44 -16.37 -41.63
N ALA A 16 17.36 -16.85 -42.46
CA ALA A 16 17.55 -16.36 -43.81
C ALA A 16 16.41 -16.86 -44.73
N GLY A 17 15.82 -15.94 -45.50
CA GLY A 17 15.30 -16.15 -46.85
C GLY A 17 14.09 -17.07 -47.04
N ALA A 18 12.89 -16.59 -46.74
CA ALA A 18 11.68 -16.95 -47.48
C ALA A 18 10.93 -15.65 -47.78
N GLU A 19 10.69 -15.34 -49.06
CA GLU A 19 9.88 -14.19 -49.47
C GLU A 19 8.49 -14.31 -48.83
N GLY A 20 8.25 -13.56 -47.75
CA GLY A 20 6.98 -13.59 -47.02
C GLY A 20 5.92 -12.85 -47.83
N ALA A 21 4.94 -13.59 -48.36
CA ALA A 21 3.77 -12.99 -49.01
C ALA A 21 2.75 -12.55 -47.95
N VAL A 22 1.98 -11.51 -48.25
CA VAL A 22 0.84 -11.07 -47.43
C VAL A 22 -0.42 -11.00 -48.28
N ILE A 23 -1.57 -11.36 -47.69
CA ILE A 23 -2.87 -11.15 -48.32
C ILE A 23 -3.37 -9.76 -47.92
N ARG A 24 -3.33 -8.80 -48.85
CA ARG A 24 -3.76 -7.42 -48.61
C ARG A 24 -5.29 -7.32 -48.67
N LEU A 25 -5.88 -6.82 -47.58
CA LEU A 25 -7.33 -6.72 -47.39
C LEU A 25 -7.85 -5.31 -47.64
N GLU A 26 -7.14 -4.30 -47.15
CA GLU A 26 -7.54 -2.90 -47.25
C GLU A 26 -6.32 -1.97 -47.14
N ALA A 27 -6.46 -0.70 -47.56
CA ALA A 27 -5.51 0.36 -47.27
C ALA A 27 -6.21 1.63 -46.78
N LYS A 28 -5.67 2.27 -45.75
CA LYS A 28 -6.18 3.53 -45.18
C LYS A 28 -5.11 4.61 -45.18
N ARG A 29 -5.50 5.86 -45.41
CA ARG A 29 -4.59 7.02 -45.39
C ARG A 29 -4.40 7.62 -43.99
N SER A 30 -5.42 7.51 -43.14
CA SER A 30 -5.34 7.95 -41.73
C SER A 30 -4.77 6.81 -40.87
N PRO A 31 -3.74 7.05 -40.02
CA PRO A 31 -3.20 6.06 -39.10
C PRO A 31 -4.26 5.51 -38.13
N GLU A 32 -5.13 6.38 -37.62
CA GLU A 32 -6.22 5.98 -36.71
C GLU A 32 -7.22 5.06 -37.42
N ALA A 33 -7.59 5.39 -38.66
CA ALA A 33 -8.48 4.57 -39.47
C ALA A 33 -7.85 3.22 -39.84
N ALA A 34 -6.52 3.20 -40.05
CA ALA A 34 -5.77 1.97 -40.32
C ALA A 34 -5.74 1.06 -39.08
N ALA A 35 -5.51 1.62 -37.89
CA ALA A 35 -5.51 0.86 -36.64
C ALA A 35 -6.89 0.27 -36.32
N GLN A 36 -7.96 1.05 -36.49
CA GLN A 36 -9.33 0.57 -36.30
C GLN A 36 -9.69 -0.55 -37.28
N ALA A 37 -9.34 -0.39 -38.56
CA ALA A 37 -9.56 -1.42 -39.58
C ALA A 37 -8.75 -2.69 -39.27
N ALA A 38 -7.49 -2.55 -38.90
CA ALA A 38 -6.62 -3.66 -38.54
C ALA A 38 -7.17 -4.44 -37.33
N GLN A 39 -7.67 -3.75 -36.30
CA GLN A 39 -8.30 -4.39 -35.15
C GLN A 39 -9.57 -5.15 -35.55
N ALA A 40 -10.44 -4.55 -36.37
CA ALA A 40 -11.66 -5.20 -36.85
C ALA A 40 -11.39 -6.45 -37.72
N TRP A 41 -10.23 -6.53 -38.36
CA TRP A 41 -9.77 -7.75 -39.03
C TRP A 41 -9.12 -8.73 -38.06
N ALA A 42 -8.36 -8.27 -37.07
CA ALA A 42 -7.71 -9.10 -36.05
C ALA A 42 -8.73 -9.83 -35.15
N ASP A 43 -9.91 -9.23 -34.91
CA ASP A 43 -11.00 -9.88 -34.19
C ASP A 43 -11.57 -11.11 -34.95
N ARG A 44 -11.27 -11.24 -36.24
CA ARG A 44 -11.79 -12.29 -37.14
C ARG A 44 -10.73 -13.25 -37.66
N PHE A 45 -9.48 -12.84 -37.69
CA PHE A 45 -8.37 -13.60 -38.26
C PHE A 45 -7.11 -13.44 -37.42
N ASP A 46 -6.44 -14.56 -37.18
CA ASP A 46 -5.10 -14.56 -36.61
C ASP A 46 -4.07 -14.10 -37.66
N GLY A 47 -2.99 -13.46 -37.20
CA GLY A 47 -1.89 -13.05 -38.06
C GLY A 47 -2.19 -11.83 -38.95
N VAL A 48 -3.11 -10.96 -38.54
CA VAL A 48 -3.31 -9.66 -39.19
C VAL A 48 -2.14 -8.74 -38.86
N VAL A 49 -1.61 -8.07 -39.88
CA VAL A 49 -0.51 -7.11 -39.81
C VAL A 49 -0.86 -5.82 -40.54
N THR A 50 -0.18 -4.75 -40.15
CA THR A 50 -0.16 -3.47 -40.87
C THR A 50 1.20 -3.27 -41.52
N LEU A 51 1.20 -2.67 -42.71
CA LEU A 51 2.43 -2.37 -43.46
C LEU A 51 2.38 -0.96 -44.05
N PRO A 52 3.50 -0.22 -44.05
CA PRO A 52 3.57 1.09 -44.70
C PRO A 52 3.55 0.93 -46.22
N LEU A 53 2.78 1.77 -46.90
CA LEU A 53 2.70 1.87 -48.35
C LEU A 53 3.15 3.27 -48.83
N PRO A 54 3.64 3.41 -50.07
CA PRO A 54 4.01 4.70 -50.63
C PRO A 54 2.88 5.74 -50.55
N GLY A 55 3.23 7.01 -50.35
CA GLY A 55 2.27 8.11 -50.30
C GLY A 55 1.51 8.24 -48.96
N GLY A 56 2.03 7.65 -47.89
CA GLY A 56 1.46 7.76 -46.54
C GLY A 56 0.21 6.90 -46.32
N TRP A 57 0.05 5.83 -47.10
CA TRP A 57 -1.00 4.86 -46.90
C TRP A 57 -0.50 3.72 -46.00
N THR A 58 -1.40 3.15 -45.21
CA THR A 58 -1.14 1.95 -44.40
C THR A 58 -1.99 0.82 -44.93
N GLY A 59 -1.35 -0.26 -45.39
CA GLY A 59 -2.01 -1.49 -45.77
C GLY A 59 -2.36 -2.34 -44.55
N ILE A 60 -3.51 -3.01 -44.60
CA ILE A 60 -3.93 -4.04 -43.65
C ILE A 60 -3.89 -5.37 -44.39
N ALA A 61 -3.20 -6.36 -43.84
CA ALA A 61 -2.97 -7.64 -44.51
C ALA A 61 -2.93 -8.82 -43.53
N ILE A 62 -3.03 -10.05 -44.03
CA ILE A 62 -2.80 -11.29 -43.26
C ILE A 62 -1.44 -11.85 -43.66
N GLY A 63 -0.54 -12.06 -42.69
CA GLY A 63 0.79 -12.64 -42.90
C GLY A 63 1.84 -12.17 -41.89
N PRO A 64 3.13 -12.48 -42.11
CA PRO A 64 3.70 -13.09 -43.31
C PRO A 64 3.28 -14.57 -43.51
N LEU A 65 2.98 -14.94 -44.74
CA LEU A 65 2.64 -16.30 -45.17
C LEU A 65 3.69 -16.81 -46.18
N PRO A 66 3.93 -18.13 -46.23
CA PRO A 66 4.66 -18.74 -47.34
C PRO A 66 3.99 -18.41 -48.69
N ALA A 67 4.78 -18.06 -49.70
CA ALA A 67 4.27 -17.62 -51.01
C ALA A 67 3.38 -18.68 -51.71
N ASP A 68 3.69 -19.95 -51.51
CA ASP A 68 2.91 -21.10 -52.01
C ASP A 68 1.56 -21.28 -51.29
N ARG A 69 1.40 -20.72 -50.08
CA ARG A 69 0.16 -20.79 -49.28
C ARG A 69 -0.74 -19.56 -49.40
N ALA A 70 -0.20 -18.39 -49.73
CA ALA A 70 -0.98 -17.15 -49.77
C ALA A 70 -2.08 -17.16 -50.84
N GLY A 71 -1.80 -17.69 -52.04
CA GLY A 71 -2.77 -17.80 -53.14
C GLY A 71 -3.96 -18.72 -52.83
N PRO A 72 -3.73 -20.00 -52.49
CA PRO A 72 -4.81 -20.92 -52.13
C PRO A 72 -5.66 -20.46 -50.94
N LEU A 73 -5.03 -19.84 -49.94
CA LEU A 73 -5.75 -19.29 -48.78
C LEU A 73 -6.65 -18.11 -49.16
N LEU A 74 -6.19 -17.20 -50.04
CA LEU A 74 -7.01 -16.11 -50.54
C LEU A 74 -8.27 -16.62 -51.26
N GLU A 75 -8.12 -17.59 -52.17
CA GLU A 75 -9.26 -18.16 -52.91
C GLU A 75 -10.27 -18.82 -51.98
N GLN A 76 -9.79 -19.58 -50.98
CA GLN A 76 -10.65 -20.18 -49.96
C GLN A 76 -11.42 -19.11 -49.16
N LEU A 77 -10.75 -18.04 -48.75
CA LEU A 77 -11.36 -16.94 -47.99
C LEU A 77 -12.39 -16.16 -48.83
N LYS A 78 -12.16 -16.00 -50.14
CA LYS A 78 -13.12 -15.37 -51.07
C LYS A 78 -14.34 -16.24 -51.31
N GLN A 79 -14.16 -17.55 -51.55
CA GLN A 79 -15.27 -18.48 -51.72
C GLN A 79 -16.16 -18.58 -50.48
N ALA A 80 -15.55 -18.47 -49.29
CA ALA A 80 -16.26 -18.43 -48.02
C ALA A 80 -16.89 -17.06 -47.70
N GLY A 81 -16.73 -16.03 -48.54
CA GLY A 81 -17.23 -14.67 -48.31
C GLY A 81 -16.60 -13.98 -47.11
N LYS A 82 -15.43 -14.44 -46.65
CA LYS A 82 -14.79 -14.01 -45.40
C LYS A 82 -13.89 -12.78 -45.57
N VAL A 83 -13.42 -12.51 -46.79
CA VAL A 83 -12.59 -11.35 -47.14
C VAL A 83 -13.18 -10.61 -48.36
N PRO A 84 -12.79 -9.35 -48.60
CA PRO A 84 -13.26 -8.58 -49.74
C PRO A 84 -12.86 -9.21 -51.09
N GLN A 85 -13.69 -9.02 -52.11
CA GLN A 85 -13.42 -9.56 -53.46
C GLN A 85 -12.17 -8.95 -54.11
N ASP A 86 -11.84 -7.72 -53.74
CA ASP A 86 -10.66 -6.96 -54.17
C ASP A 86 -9.41 -7.27 -53.35
N ALA A 87 -9.46 -8.19 -52.37
CA ALA A 87 -8.27 -8.66 -51.67
C ALA A 87 -7.31 -9.40 -52.62
N PHE A 88 -6.00 -9.23 -52.44
CA PHE A 88 -4.98 -9.83 -53.30
C PHE A 88 -3.69 -10.14 -52.56
N VAL A 89 -2.93 -11.11 -53.07
CA VAL A 89 -1.60 -11.45 -52.56
C VAL A 89 -0.59 -10.42 -53.05
N SER A 90 0.24 -9.92 -52.14
CA SER A 90 1.37 -9.05 -52.46
C SER A 90 2.61 -9.45 -51.67
N THR A 91 3.79 -9.28 -52.27
CA THR A 91 5.07 -9.45 -51.58
C THR A 91 5.58 -8.07 -51.17
N PRO A 92 5.64 -7.73 -49.87
CA PRO A 92 6.25 -6.49 -49.40
C PRO A 92 7.73 -6.45 -49.80
N ALA A 93 8.26 -5.25 -50.08
CA ALA A 93 9.68 -5.08 -50.38
C ALA A 93 10.53 -5.55 -49.18
N GLU A 94 11.73 -6.04 -49.45
CA GLU A 94 12.66 -6.50 -48.43
C GLU A 94 12.95 -5.36 -47.42
N GLY A 95 12.78 -5.65 -46.12
CA GLY A 95 12.89 -4.65 -45.05
C GLY A 95 11.60 -3.87 -44.72
N THR A 96 10.46 -4.15 -45.37
CA THR A 96 9.17 -3.56 -44.98
C THR A 96 8.75 -4.06 -43.59
N ALA A 97 8.52 -3.15 -42.65
CA ALA A 97 8.02 -3.48 -41.32
C ALA A 97 6.57 -3.99 -41.39
N LEU A 98 6.35 -5.23 -40.95
CA LEU A 98 5.02 -5.81 -40.75
C LEU A 98 4.70 -5.76 -39.25
N THR A 99 3.75 -4.92 -38.86
CA THR A 99 3.37 -4.73 -37.45
C THR A 99 2.09 -5.52 -37.14
N PRO A 100 2.11 -6.52 -36.24
CA PRO A 100 0.92 -7.28 -35.87
C PRO A 100 -0.21 -6.40 -35.35
N ALA A 101 -1.43 -6.60 -35.84
CA ALA A 101 -2.61 -5.96 -35.31
C ALA A 101 -2.86 -6.48 -33.88
N GLY A 102 -2.85 -5.57 -32.91
CA GLY A 102 -2.86 -5.89 -31.47
C GLY A 102 -1.53 -5.64 -30.78
N ALA A 103 -0.41 -5.57 -31.51
CA ALA A 103 0.73 -4.79 -31.06
C ALA A 103 0.32 -3.33 -31.27
N LEU A 104 0.02 -2.63 -30.18
CA LEU A 104 -0.21 -1.19 -30.21
C LEU A 104 0.90 -0.56 -31.05
N ALA A 105 0.57 -0.19 -32.30
CA ALA A 105 1.25 0.86 -33.01
C ALA A 105 0.87 2.13 -32.24
N VAL A 106 1.53 2.32 -31.09
CA VAL A 106 1.74 3.65 -30.55
C VAL A 106 2.25 4.43 -31.77
N PRO A 107 1.58 5.50 -32.21
CA PRO A 107 2.18 6.39 -33.20
C PRO A 107 3.60 6.62 -32.71
N ALA A 108 4.61 6.48 -33.58
CA ALA A 108 5.97 6.82 -33.20
C ALA A 108 5.88 8.15 -32.48
N ALA A 109 6.00 8.09 -31.15
CA ALA A 109 6.01 9.27 -30.35
C ALA A 109 7.16 10.06 -30.97
N LEU A 110 6.92 11.34 -31.23
CA LEU A 110 8.01 12.31 -31.17
C LEU A 110 8.95 11.82 -30.07
N PRO A 111 10.24 11.59 -30.37
CA PRO A 111 11.15 10.77 -29.56
C PRO A 111 10.79 11.02 -28.12
N ASP A 112 10.33 9.98 -27.40
CA ASP A 112 9.85 10.07 -26.02
C ASP A 112 10.65 11.18 -25.37
N GLU A 113 10.02 12.34 -25.15
CA GLU A 113 10.56 13.27 -24.20
C GLU A 113 10.54 12.41 -22.95
N THR A 114 11.69 11.82 -22.64
CA THR A 114 11.99 11.35 -21.29
C THR A 114 11.44 12.49 -20.45
N PRO A 115 10.36 12.27 -19.66
CA PRO A 115 9.69 13.36 -18.99
C PRO A 115 10.80 14.16 -18.33
N PRO A 116 10.90 15.48 -18.61
CA PRO A 116 12.10 16.24 -18.31
C PRO A 116 12.52 15.89 -16.90
N SER A 117 13.78 15.47 -16.72
CA SER A 117 14.30 15.06 -15.42
C SER A 117 13.81 16.07 -14.41
N PRO A 118 13.13 15.63 -13.33
CA PRO A 118 12.44 16.55 -12.44
C PRO A 118 13.41 17.66 -12.03
N ASP A 119 13.06 18.91 -12.34
CA ASP A 119 13.93 20.06 -12.20
C ASP A 119 13.47 20.96 -11.04
N ARG A 120 12.62 20.42 -10.16
CA ARG A 120 12.08 21.09 -8.99
C ARG A 120 12.60 20.48 -7.71
N TYR A 121 12.73 21.32 -6.70
CA TYR A 121 13.18 20.97 -5.36
C TYR A 121 12.31 21.70 -4.36
N LEU A 122 11.87 21.04 -3.29
CA LEU A 122 11.32 21.76 -2.14
C LEU A 122 12.50 22.34 -1.37
N ARG A 123 12.65 23.66 -1.36
CA ARG A 123 13.60 24.36 -0.49
C ARG A 123 12.98 24.46 0.89
N LEU A 124 13.54 23.75 1.85
CA LEU A 124 12.96 23.57 3.18
C LEU A 124 13.42 24.65 4.15
N GLU A 125 14.73 24.92 4.20
CA GLU A 125 15.34 25.88 5.10
C GLU A 125 16.51 26.56 4.39
N SER A 126 16.76 27.84 4.71
CA SER A 126 17.91 28.59 4.19
C SER A 126 18.77 29.10 5.35
N ALA A 127 20.09 29.04 5.19
CA ALA A 127 21.06 29.41 6.20
C ALA A 127 22.14 30.35 5.62
N PRO A 128 22.61 31.36 6.36
CA PRO A 128 23.62 32.31 5.87
C PRO A 128 25.04 31.72 5.81
N THR A 129 25.31 30.59 6.46
CA THR A 129 26.63 29.93 6.45
C THR A 129 26.53 28.44 6.17
N GLU A 130 27.62 27.84 5.66
CA GLU A 130 27.67 26.40 5.37
C GLU A 130 27.49 25.56 6.64
N VAL A 131 28.09 26.01 7.76
CA VAL A 131 28.02 25.31 9.04
C VAL A 131 26.58 25.21 9.53
N GLU A 132 25.83 26.31 9.46
CA GLU A 132 24.40 26.34 9.80
C GLU A 132 23.57 25.53 8.81
N GLY A 133 23.89 25.59 7.51
CA GLY A 133 23.24 24.78 6.48
C GLY A 133 23.42 23.27 6.70
N ARG A 134 24.61 22.83 7.11
CA ARG A 134 24.89 21.44 7.47
C ARG A 134 24.15 21.00 8.73
N ALA A 135 24.11 21.84 9.76
CA ALA A 135 23.32 21.55 10.96
C ALA A 135 21.81 21.44 10.63
N ALA A 136 21.29 22.32 9.77
CA ALA A 136 19.91 22.23 9.27
C ALA A 136 19.67 20.95 8.47
N LEU A 137 20.62 20.55 7.61
CA LEU A 137 20.56 19.31 6.85
C LEU A 137 20.50 18.08 7.76
N GLU A 138 21.34 18.01 8.78
CA GLU A 138 21.34 16.90 9.75
C GLU A 138 20.00 16.77 10.47
N ARG A 139 19.41 17.88 10.91
CA ARG A 139 18.08 17.88 11.52
C ARG A 139 17.01 17.39 10.55
N LEU A 140 16.99 17.93 9.33
CA LEU A 140 15.98 17.60 8.33
C LEU A 140 16.12 16.15 7.84
N ARG A 141 17.33 15.58 7.81
CA ARG A 141 17.57 14.18 7.45
C ARG A 141 17.05 13.16 8.46
N ALA A 142 16.76 13.58 9.69
CA ALA A 142 16.03 12.72 10.63
C ALA A 142 14.61 12.39 10.13
N THR A 143 13.99 13.30 9.36
CA THR A 143 12.66 13.13 8.77
C THR A 143 12.71 12.78 7.27
N PHE A 144 13.66 13.39 6.55
CA PHE A 144 13.87 13.26 5.11
C PHE A 144 15.32 12.84 4.81
N PRO A 145 15.66 11.55 4.98
CA PRO A 145 17.02 11.04 4.74
C PRO A 145 17.60 11.43 3.37
N GLU A 146 16.73 11.61 2.38
CA GLU A 146 17.04 12.01 1.01
C GLU A 146 17.34 13.53 0.82
N ALA A 147 17.28 14.34 1.87
CA ALA A 147 17.56 15.78 1.76
C ALA A 147 19.02 16.06 1.35
N GLY A 148 19.23 17.14 0.60
CA GLY A 148 20.53 17.62 0.14
C GLY A 148 20.77 19.09 0.47
N LEU A 149 22.01 19.56 0.30
CA LEU A 149 22.46 20.92 0.60
C LEU A 149 23.00 21.60 -0.66
N TRP A 150 22.55 22.84 -0.87
CA TRP A 150 22.92 23.68 -2.00
C TRP A 150 23.55 24.99 -1.52
N ALA A 151 24.53 25.49 -2.27
CA ALA A 151 25.05 26.84 -2.15
C ALA A 151 24.37 27.72 -3.21
N LEU A 152 23.54 28.65 -2.73
CA LEU A 152 22.81 29.61 -3.55
C LEU A 152 23.76 30.68 -4.10
N SER A 153 23.36 31.32 -5.20
CA SER A 153 24.17 32.34 -5.89
C SER A 153 24.39 33.62 -5.07
N ASP A 154 23.59 33.87 -4.04
CA ASP A 154 23.69 35.00 -3.12
C ASP A 154 24.57 34.73 -1.89
N GLY A 155 25.24 33.58 -1.86
CA GLY A 155 26.14 33.17 -0.77
C GLY A 155 25.44 32.47 0.40
N TRP A 156 24.12 32.31 0.33
CA TRP A 156 23.36 31.51 1.30
C TRP A 156 23.41 30.02 0.97
N PHE A 157 23.00 29.20 1.93
CA PHE A 157 22.88 27.76 1.80
C PHE A 157 21.42 27.35 1.94
N ALA A 158 21.00 26.34 1.20
CA ALA A 158 19.63 25.86 1.21
C ALA A 158 19.59 24.35 1.39
N VAL A 159 18.82 23.89 2.37
CA VAL A 159 18.46 22.48 2.50
C VAL A 159 17.26 22.21 1.59
N THR A 160 17.37 21.19 0.76
CA THR A 160 16.38 20.90 -0.27
C THR A 160 15.99 19.42 -0.27
N LEU A 161 14.77 19.17 -0.74
CA LEU A 161 14.23 17.85 -1.00
C LEU A 161 13.89 17.73 -2.49
N GLY A 162 14.60 16.86 -3.21
CA GLY A 162 14.41 16.69 -4.64
C GLY A 162 15.61 16.03 -5.31
N PRO A 163 15.52 15.77 -6.63
CA PRO A 163 14.52 16.34 -7.55
C PRO A 163 13.11 15.74 -7.40
N VAL A 164 12.07 16.55 -7.59
CA VAL A 164 10.65 16.15 -7.58
C VAL A 164 9.90 16.63 -8.82
N PRO A 165 8.88 15.90 -9.31
CA PRO A 165 7.98 16.42 -10.34
C PRO A 165 7.23 17.67 -9.85
N GLU A 166 7.05 18.68 -10.70
CA GLU A 166 6.38 19.93 -10.31
C GLU A 166 4.99 19.70 -9.71
N LYS A 167 4.19 18.82 -10.31
CA LYS A 167 2.86 18.46 -9.80
C LYS A 167 2.92 17.83 -8.41
N ALA A 168 3.90 16.96 -8.17
CA ALA A 168 4.10 16.33 -6.87
C ALA A 168 4.53 17.37 -5.84
N GLY A 169 5.56 18.18 -6.15
CA GLY A 169 6.04 19.24 -5.26
C GLY A 169 4.95 20.23 -4.85
N ARG A 170 4.13 20.69 -5.81
CA ARG A 170 3.00 21.60 -5.53
C ARG A 170 1.92 20.94 -4.66
N ALA A 171 1.66 19.65 -4.83
CA ALA A 171 0.64 18.93 -4.06
C ALA A 171 1.12 18.62 -2.63
N TRP A 172 2.38 18.23 -2.47
CA TRP A 172 2.95 17.83 -1.19
C TRP A 172 3.36 19.00 -0.31
N LEU A 173 3.77 20.14 -0.87
CA LEU A 173 4.18 21.32 -0.10
C LEU A 173 3.15 21.71 0.99
N PRO A 174 1.86 21.98 0.67
CA PRO A 174 0.89 22.35 1.71
C PRO A 174 0.58 21.20 2.70
N VAL A 175 0.70 19.94 2.26
CA VAL A 175 0.46 18.77 3.11
C VAL A 175 1.56 18.66 4.19
N LEU A 176 2.82 18.74 3.77
CA LEU A 176 3.98 18.62 4.65
C LEU A 176 4.09 19.84 5.58
N THR A 177 3.81 21.04 5.08
CA THR A 177 3.79 22.26 5.90
C THR A 177 2.70 22.19 6.98
N LYS A 178 1.46 21.82 6.60
CA LYS A 178 0.35 21.70 7.56
C LYS A 178 0.59 20.62 8.62
N ALA A 179 1.31 19.56 8.27
CA ALA A 179 1.71 18.52 9.20
C ALA A 179 2.88 18.94 10.12
N GLY A 180 3.48 20.11 9.92
CA GLY A 180 4.65 20.58 10.66
C GLY A 180 5.93 19.79 10.36
N LEU A 181 5.98 19.05 9.25
CA LEU A 181 7.16 18.28 8.85
C LEU A 181 8.21 19.15 8.17
N ILE A 182 7.80 20.27 7.57
CA ILE A 182 8.68 21.25 6.95
C ILE A 182 8.27 22.67 7.40
N PRO A 183 9.19 23.65 7.34
CA PRO A 183 8.89 25.04 7.68
C PRO A 183 7.76 25.66 6.86
N GLU A 184 7.11 26.70 7.39
CA GLU A 184 6.02 27.43 6.72
C GLU A 184 6.49 28.23 5.51
N ASP A 185 7.74 28.65 5.49
CA ASP A 185 8.39 29.38 4.41
C ASP A 185 9.04 28.46 3.36
N ALA A 186 8.81 27.15 3.46
CA ALA A 186 9.25 26.20 2.45
C ALA A 186 8.60 26.51 1.09
N VAL A 187 9.38 26.43 0.02
CA VAL A 187 8.94 26.78 -1.34
C VAL A 187 9.40 25.77 -2.37
N LEU A 188 8.65 25.64 -3.46
CA LEU A 188 9.07 24.87 -4.62
C LEU A 188 9.99 25.74 -5.50
N ALA A 189 11.28 25.42 -5.52
CA ALA A 189 12.31 26.09 -6.30
C ALA A 189 12.68 25.29 -7.57
N ARG A 190 13.27 25.97 -8.56
CA ARG A 190 13.88 25.28 -9.72
C ARG A 190 15.34 24.97 -9.45
N ALA A 191 15.85 23.90 -10.05
CA ALA A 191 17.27 23.55 -10.00
C ALA A 191 18.19 24.73 -10.41
N ALA A 192 17.79 25.46 -11.46
CA ALA A 192 18.52 26.62 -11.96
C ALA A 192 18.64 27.78 -10.95
N ASP A 193 17.74 27.85 -9.96
CA ASP A 193 17.71 28.89 -8.94
C ASP A 193 18.53 28.51 -7.69
N LEU A 194 18.99 27.25 -7.58
CA LEU A 194 19.67 26.73 -6.38
C LEU A 194 21.19 26.86 -6.40
N GLY A 195 21.79 27.26 -7.52
CA GLY A 195 23.25 27.38 -7.62
C GLY A 195 23.94 26.01 -7.66
N GLN A 196 24.92 25.79 -6.79
CA GLN A 196 25.77 24.59 -6.81
C GLN A 196 25.40 23.62 -5.68
N ALA A 197 25.24 22.34 -5.99
CA ALA A 197 25.08 21.30 -4.98
C ALA A 197 26.37 21.15 -4.16
N VAL A 198 26.28 21.36 -2.85
CA VAL A 198 27.35 21.11 -1.88
C VAL A 198 27.31 19.66 -1.43
N GLU A 199 26.10 19.15 -1.24
CA GLU A 199 25.84 17.76 -0.93
C GLU A 199 24.57 17.29 -1.63
N GLU A 200 24.70 16.31 -2.52
CA GLU A 200 23.57 15.82 -3.29
C GLU A 200 22.56 15.09 -2.39
N GLY A 201 21.29 15.41 -2.61
CA GLY A 201 20.17 14.64 -2.07
C GLY A 201 19.78 13.50 -3.02
N ALA A 202 18.68 12.82 -2.68
CA ALA A 202 18.04 11.86 -3.56
C ALA A 202 16.59 12.29 -3.84
N ALA A 203 16.04 11.78 -4.94
CA ALA A 203 14.62 11.98 -5.24
C ALA A 203 13.77 11.32 -4.13
N PRO A 204 12.90 12.06 -3.44
CA PRO A 204 12.02 11.48 -2.44
C PRO A 204 10.92 10.64 -3.11
N ASP A 205 10.39 9.68 -2.37
CA ASP A 205 9.17 8.97 -2.77
C ASP A 205 7.93 9.83 -2.47
N LEU A 206 7.71 10.85 -3.31
CA LEU A 206 6.54 11.72 -3.26
C LEU A 206 5.70 11.47 -4.51
N ALA A 207 4.66 10.66 -4.36
CA ALA A 207 3.76 10.33 -5.46
C ALA A 207 3.11 11.59 -6.06
N ALA A 208 3.03 11.65 -7.39
CA ALA A 208 2.27 12.70 -8.07
C ALA A 208 0.77 12.59 -7.71
N PRO A 209 0.04 13.71 -7.64
CA PRO A 209 -1.38 13.68 -7.34
C PRO A 209 -2.14 12.90 -8.43
N GLY A 210 -2.93 11.92 -8.00
CA GLY A 210 -3.83 11.14 -8.85
C GLY A 210 -5.22 11.75 -9.00
N ALA A 211 -6.12 11.03 -9.66
CA ALA A 211 -7.53 11.38 -9.66
C ALA A 211 -8.10 11.28 -8.24
N PRO A 212 -8.99 12.20 -7.83
CA PRO A 212 -9.66 12.11 -6.54
C PRO A 212 -10.51 10.86 -6.48
N GLU A 213 -10.48 10.20 -5.33
CA GLU A 213 -11.26 8.99 -5.12
C GLU A 213 -12.17 9.11 -3.90
N PRO A 214 -13.34 8.44 -3.90
CA PRO A 214 -14.23 8.45 -2.75
C PRO A 214 -13.54 7.85 -1.52
N LEU A 215 -13.89 8.39 -0.35
CA LEU A 215 -13.45 7.87 0.94
C LEU A 215 -14.04 6.47 1.18
N PRO A 216 -13.25 5.52 1.70
CA PRO A 216 -13.79 4.28 2.25
C PRO A 216 -14.76 4.54 3.41
N PRO A 217 -15.57 3.54 3.83
CA PRO A 217 -16.42 3.67 5.01
C PRO A 217 -15.63 4.14 6.24
N LEU A 218 -16.10 5.21 6.89
CA LEU A 218 -15.32 5.92 7.90
C LEU A 218 -15.03 5.09 9.16
N ASP A 219 -15.88 4.13 9.50
CA ASP A 219 -15.64 3.22 10.62
C ASP A 219 -14.44 2.29 10.34
N ARG A 220 -14.26 1.88 9.08
CA ARG A 220 -13.08 1.11 8.65
C ARG A 220 -11.83 1.97 8.65
N VAL A 221 -11.96 3.21 8.17
CA VAL A 221 -10.89 4.22 8.19
C VAL A 221 -10.42 4.50 9.61
N GLN A 222 -11.34 4.72 10.56
CA GLN A 222 -10.98 4.97 11.96
C GLN A 222 -10.23 3.79 12.59
N ARG A 223 -10.64 2.54 12.31
CA ARG A 223 -9.89 1.34 12.77
C ARG A 223 -8.51 1.26 12.14
N ALA A 224 -8.41 1.52 10.84
CA ALA A 224 -7.13 1.51 10.13
C ALA A 224 -6.19 2.62 10.63
N LEU A 225 -6.71 3.82 10.91
CA LEU A 225 -5.94 4.93 11.48
C LEU A 225 -5.52 4.67 12.92
N ARG A 226 -6.35 3.96 13.72
CA ARG A 226 -5.96 3.51 15.07
C ARG A 226 -4.83 2.49 14.99
N TRP A 227 -4.95 1.52 14.10
CA TRP A 227 -3.86 0.56 13.81
C TRP A 227 -2.56 1.27 13.39
N ALA A 228 -2.66 2.35 12.61
CA ALA A 228 -1.51 3.18 12.24
C ALA A 228 -0.95 4.04 13.39
N GLY A 229 -1.64 4.12 14.53
CA GLY A 229 -1.26 4.95 15.68
C GLY A 229 -1.68 6.42 15.56
N HIS A 230 -2.49 6.78 14.58
CA HIS A 230 -2.92 8.17 14.33
C HIS A 230 -4.26 8.52 15.00
N TYR A 231 -5.05 7.54 15.46
CA TYR A 231 -6.41 7.77 15.95
C TYR A 231 -6.70 7.12 17.32
N ALA A 232 -6.99 7.94 18.31
CA ALA A 232 -7.34 7.52 19.69
C ALA A 232 -8.82 7.76 20.06
N GLY A 233 -9.64 8.23 19.10
CA GLY A 233 -11.07 8.49 19.31
C GLY A 233 -11.92 7.22 19.23
N VAL A 234 -13.23 7.33 19.45
CA VAL A 234 -14.18 6.22 19.31
C VAL A 234 -14.40 5.82 17.84
N ILE A 235 -14.64 4.54 17.57
CA ILE A 235 -14.99 4.08 16.22
C ILE A 235 -16.50 4.29 16.01
N ASP A 236 -16.88 5.44 15.47
CA ASP A 236 -18.28 5.86 15.31
C ASP A 236 -18.69 6.17 13.86
N GLY A 237 -17.77 6.02 12.91
CA GLY A 237 -17.99 6.27 11.49
C GLY A 237 -18.23 7.75 11.15
N LYS A 238 -17.88 8.69 12.03
CA LYS A 238 -18.08 10.12 11.80
C LYS A 238 -16.82 10.82 11.31
N ASP A 239 -17.01 11.77 10.40
CA ASP A 239 -15.96 12.70 9.96
C ASP A 239 -15.78 13.87 10.93
N GLY A 240 -15.33 13.56 12.14
CA GLY A 240 -15.02 14.54 13.17
C GLY A 240 -13.65 15.21 12.97
N PRO A 241 -13.34 16.26 13.75
CA PRO A 241 -12.02 16.91 13.71
C PRO A 241 -10.87 15.94 14.01
N MET A 242 -11.07 14.98 14.92
CA MET A 242 -10.08 13.93 15.21
C MET A 242 -9.85 13.00 14.01
N THR A 243 -10.91 12.61 13.31
CA THR A 243 -10.81 11.76 12.11
C THR A 243 -10.04 12.48 11.02
N ARG A 244 -10.38 13.75 10.74
CA ARG A 244 -9.66 14.57 9.74
C ARG A 244 -8.19 14.79 10.09
N ALA A 245 -7.89 15.04 11.37
CA ALA A 245 -6.51 15.18 11.84
C ALA A 245 -5.70 13.89 11.65
N ALA A 246 -6.28 12.74 11.99
CA ALA A 246 -5.65 11.44 11.81
C ALA A 246 -5.42 11.11 10.32
N ILE A 247 -6.38 11.41 9.44
CA ILE A 247 -6.22 11.26 7.98
C ILE A 247 -5.05 12.11 7.48
N ALA A 248 -4.98 13.38 7.90
CA ALA A 248 -3.90 14.27 7.50
C ALA A 248 -2.53 13.77 7.99
N ALA A 249 -2.46 13.26 9.23
CA ALA A 249 -1.23 12.70 9.79
C ALA A 249 -0.77 11.45 9.03
N GLU A 250 -1.69 10.55 8.69
CA GLU A 250 -1.40 9.36 7.86
C GLU A 250 -0.86 9.76 6.48
N ILE A 251 -1.53 10.69 5.79
CA ILE A 251 -1.10 11.15 4.46
C ILE A 251 0.32 11.72 4.52
N ALA A 252 0.59 12.60 5.50
CA ALA A 252 1.90 13.24 5.65
C ALA A 252 3.01 12.26 6.04
N THR A 253 2.69 11.25 6.85
CA THR A 253 3.66 10.24 7.32
C THR A 253 3.95 9.19 6.24
N ALA A 254 2.90 8.62 5.64
CA ALA A 254 3.02 7.55 4.67
C ALA A 254 3.51 8.01 3.30
N ARG A 255 3.28 9.28 2.95
CA ARG A 255 3.73 9.93 1.69
C ARG A 255 3.31 9.22 0.39
N ALA A 256 2.36 8.30 0.48
CA ALA A 256 1.97 7.44 -0.64
C ALA A 256 0.96 8.10 -1.61
N SER A 257 0.17 9.06 -1.14
CA SER A 257 -0.79 9.80 -1.97
C SER A 257 -1.25 11.06 -1.22
N THR A 258 -1.42 12.18 -1.93
CA THR A 258 -2.08 13.38 -1.39
C THR A 258 -3.61 13.30 -1.42
N ASP A 259 -4.17 12.39 -2.21
CA ASP A 259 -5.61 12.11 -2.24
C ASP A 259 -6.02 11.24 -1.04
N PRO A 260 -6.94 11.70 -0.16
CA PRO A 260 -7.35 10.94 1.02
C PRO A 260 -7.99 9.58 0.71
N GLY A 261 -8.82 9.47 -0.33
CA GLY A 261 -9.47 8.19 -0.66
C GLY A 261 -8.45 7.12 -1.01
N THR A 262 -7.47 7.48 -1.84
CA THR A 262 -6.37 6.60 -2.25
C THR A 262 -5.45 6.27 -1.09
N ALA A 263 -5.03 7.28 -0.31
CA ALA A 263 -4.16 7.08 0.84
C ALA A 263 -4.78 6.09 1.86
N LEU A 264 -6.08 6.22 2.12
CA LEU A 264 -6.79 5.37 3.06
C LEU A 264 -6.98 3.94 2.56
N ARG A 265 -7.19 3.71 1.26
CA ARG A 265 -7.19 2.35 0.70
C ARG A 265 -5.82 1.69 0.76
N LEU A 266 -4.75 2.45 0.51
CA LEU A 266 -3.38 1.96 0.69
C LEU A 266 -3.12 1.60 2.15
N LEU A 267 -3.61 2.41 3.10
CA LEU A 267 -3.55 2.09 4.53
C LEU A 267 -4.31 0.79 4.86
N GLU A 268 -5.55 0.62 4.38
CA GLU A 268 -6.32 -0.62 4.57
C GLU A 268 -5.59 -1.84 3.98
N GLY A 269 -4.98 -1.69 2.81
CA GLY A 269 -4.16 -2.74 2.18
C GLY A 269 -2.94 -3.12 3.01
N ARG A 270 -2.20 -2.13 3.54
CA ARG A 270 -1.05 -2.39 4.44
C ARG A 270 -1.48 -3.10 5.72
N ARG A 271 -2.61 -2.69 6.30
CA ARG A 271 -3.19 -3.33 7.49
C ARG A 271 -3.60 -4.78 7.19
N ALA A 272 -4.26 -5.04 6.07
CA ALA A 272 -4.67 -6.39 5.68
C ALA A 272 -3.46 -7.31 5.45
N ALA A 273 -2.46 -6.84 4.70
CA ALA A 273 -1.23 -7.61 4.47
C ALA A 273 -0.48 -7.91 5.78
N TRP A 274 -0.43 -6.95 6.71
CA TRP A 274 0.14 -7.18 8.04
C TRP A 274 -0.69 -8.19 8.86
N ALA A 275 -2.02 -8.10 8.83
CA ALA A 275 -2.90 -9.04 9.52
C ALA A 275 -2.70 -10.48 9.02
N ASP A 276 -2.60 -10.67 7.69
CA ASP A 276 -2.30 -11.96 7.07
C ASP A 276 -0.91 -12.48 7.46
N ALA A 277 0.08 -11.61 7.55
CA ALA A 277 1.44 -11.97 7.98
C ALA A 277 1.45 -12.43 9.46
N GLN A 278 0.76 -11.71 10.34
CA GLN A 278 0.62 -12.07 11.76
C GLN A 278 -0.31 -13.28 12.00
N GLY A 279 -1.06 -13.69 10.98
CA GLY A 279 -2.02 -14.79 11.10
C GLY A 279 -3.18 -14.43 12.01
N LEU A 280 -3.69 -13.20 11.88
CA LEU A 280 -4.89 -12.77 12.58
C LEU A 280 -6.10 -13.56 12.10
N ALA A 281 -6.83 -14.15 13.04
CA ALA A 281 -8.05 -14.87 12.75
C ALA A 281 -9.07 -14.66 13.89
N PRO A 282 -10.38 -14.79 13.60
CA PRO A 282 -11.39 -14.82 14.63
C PRO A 282 -11.17 -16.00 15.59
N LEU A 283 -11.04 -15.68 16.87
CA LEU A 283 -11.00 -16.60 17.99
C LEU A 283 -12.34 -16.54 18.72
N VAL A 284 -13.10 -17.64 18.67
CA VAL A 284 -14.37 -17.79 19.40
C VAL A 284 -14.11 -18.61 20.66
N ASP A 285 -14.02 -17.94 21.81
CA ASP A 285 -13.68 -18.55 23.08
C ASP A 285 -14.93 -19.06 23.81
N GLN A 286 -15.07 -20.38 23.89
CA GLN A 286 -16.22 -21.03 24.53
C GLN A 286 -16.22 -20.84 26.05
N ALA A 287 -15.04 -20.72 26.67
CA ALA A 287 -14.92 -20.61 28.12
C ALA A 287 -15.52 -19.31 28.65
N THR A 288 -15.19 -18.17 28.03
CA THR A 288 -15.62 -16.82 28.43
C THR A 288 -16.86 -16.32 27.68
N GLY A 289 -17.21 -16.96 26.55
CA GLY A 289 -18.28 -16.51 25.65
C GLY A 289 -17.90 -15.28 24.82
N LEU A 290 -16.58 -15.01 24.72
CA LEU A 290 -16.03 -13.88 23.98
C LEU A 290 -15.56 -14.29 22.58
N THR A 291 -15.56 -13.34 21.67
CA THR A 291 -15.01 -13.45 20.33
C THR A 291 -14.03 -12.30 20.10
N VAL A 292 -12.87 -12.59 19.55
CA VAL A 292 -11.83 -11.57 19.31
C VAL A 292 -10.98 -11.95 18.09
N THR A 293 -10.41 -10.96 17.40
CA THR A 293 -9.38 -11.22 16.39
C THR A 293 -8.03 -11.38 17.09
N ALA A 294 -7.37 -12.52 16.92
CA ALA A 294 -6.12 -12.85 17.61
C ALA A 294 -5.06 -13.44 16.67
N PRO A 295 -3.75 -13.30 16.98
CA PRO A 295 -2.65 -13.85 16.18
C PRO A 295 -2.52 -15.36 16.40
N MET A 296 -3.38 -16.14 15.76
CA MET A 296 -3.50 -17.59 15.99
C MET A 296 -2.27 -18.40 15.57
N ARG A 297 -1.36 -17.81 14.78
CA ARG A 297 -0.04 -18.40 14.49
C ARG A 297 0.90 -18.37 15.70
N ALA A 298 0.74 -17.39 16.60
CA ALA A 298 1.58 -17.24 17.79
C ALA A 298 0.95 -17.88 19.04
N LEU A 299 -0.33 -18.26 18.99
CA LEU A 299 -1.11 -18.67 20.15
C LEU A 299 -1.61 -20.11 20.02
N THR A 300 -1.67 -20.80 21.15
CA THR A 300 -2.36 -22.08 21.32
C THR A 300 -3.19 -22.05 22.59
N PHE A 301 -4.36 -22.68 22.57
CA PHE A 301 -5.13 -22.85 23.81
C PHE A 301 -4.31 -23.66 24.81
N ASP A 302 -4.24 -23.18 26.05
CA ASP A 302 -3.56 -23.84 27.16
C ASP A 302 -4.62 -24.43 28.09
N ARG A 303 -5.43 -23.58 28.72
CA ARG A 303 -6.47 -24.00 29.68
C ARG A 303 -7.48 -22.90 29.98
N ALA A 304 -8.60 -23.30 30.57
CA ALA A 304 -9.58 -22.39 31.17
C ALA A 304 -9.51 -22.49 32.71
N GLU A 305 -9.50 -21.35 33.39
CA GLU A 305 -9.41 -21.25 34.85
C GLU A 305 -10.42 -20.23 35.40
N ARG A 306 -11.49 -20.70 36.06
CA ARG A 306 -12.54 -19.84 36.61
C ARG A 306 -13.02 -18.82 35.55
N ALA A 307 -12.83 -17.52 35.77
CA ALA A 307 -13.22 -16.44 34.88
C ALA A 307 -12.31 -16.25 33.66
N LEU A 308 -11.24 -17.06 33.51
CA LEU A 308 -10.16 -16.86 32.55
C LEU A 308 -10.10 -17.97 31.49
N SER A 309 -9.71 -17.59 30.28
CA SER A 309 -9.29 -18.50 29.22
C SER A 309 -7.89 -18.11 28.75
N ILE A 310 -6.93 -19.02 28.88
CA ILE A 310 -5.51 -18.78 28.68
C ILE A 310 -5.08 -19.41 27.36
N TYR A 311 -4.55 -18.58 26.47
CA TYR A 311 -3.88 -18.97 25.25
C TYR A 311 -2.38 -18.69 25.40
N GLY A 312 -1.60 -19.76 25.51
CA GLY A 312 -0.15 -19.69 25.66
C GLY A 312 0.59 -19.60 24.33
N PRO A 313 1.93 -19.55 24.38
CA PRO A 313 2.77 -19.45 23.18
C PRO A 313 2.72 -20.74 22.37
N ARG A 314 2.48 -20.60 21.07
CA ARG A 314 2.70 -21.67 20.09
C ARG A 314 4.15 -21.64 19.62
N ASP A 315 4.80 -22.80 19.55
CA ASP A 315 6.13 -22.99 18.95
C ASP A 315 7.19 -22.00 19.47
N GLY A 316 7.13 -21.64 20.76
CA GLY A 316 8.10 -20.73 21.38
C GLY A 316 7.93 -19.26 21.02
N SER A 317 6.75 -18.83 20.53
CA SER A 317 6.48 -17.43 20.16
C SER A 317 6.71 -16.41 21.27
N GLY A 318 6.68 -16.82 22.55
CA GLY A 318 6.73 -15.93 23.70
C GLY A 318 5.48 -15.06 23.87
N ALA A 319 4.45 -15.26 23.04
CA ALA A 319 3.19 -14.53 23.09
C ALA A 319 2.15 -15.28 23.93
N ALA A 320 1.31 -14.54 24.65
CA ALA A 320 0.14 -15.10 25.31
C ALA A 320 -1.04 -14.13 25.25
N LEU A 321 -2.25 -14.68 25.19
CA LEU A 321 -3.51 -13.95 25.25
C LEU A 321 -4.37 -14.58 26.34
N ILE A 322 -4.78 -13.78 27.31
CA ILE A 322 -5.70 -14.20 28.35
C ILE A 322 -7.01 -13.44 28.13
N LEU A 323 -8.10 -14.16 27.95
CA LEU A 323 -9.44 -13.60 27.90
C LEU A 323 -10.08 -13.77 29.27
N PHE A 324 -10.85 -12.78 29.71
CA PHE A 324 -11.56 -12.88 30.98
C PHE A 324 -12.99 -12.39 30.86
N SER A 325 -13.89 -13.09 31.55
CA SER A 325 -15.26 -12.67 31.73
C SER A 325 -15.83 -13.21 33.03
N GLN A 326 -16.44 -12.32 33.82
CA GLN A 326 -17.24 -12.69 34.98
C GLN A 326 -18.46 -11.78 35.15
N PRO A 327 -19.57 -12.28 35.72
CA PRO A 327 -20.66 -11.45 36.20
C PRO A 327 -20.14 -10.42 37.22
N GLY A 328 -20.61 -9.18 37.14
CA GLY A 328 -20.20 -8.10 38.04
C GLY A 328 -20.13 -6.72 37.41
N GLY A 329 -19.68 -5.76 38.20
CA GLY A 329 -19.52 -4.37 37.81
C GLY A 329 -18.09 -3.87 38.00
N GLN A 330 -17.98 -2.64 38.49
CA GLN A 330 -16.70 -1.96 38.67
C GLN A 330 -15.75 -2.71 39.61
N GLN A 331 -16.26 -3.27 40.71
CA GLN A 331 -15.43 -3.93 41.72
C GLN A 331 -14.79 -5.18 41.13
N GLU A 332 -15.58 -6.00 40.43
CA GLU A 332 -15.10 -7.22 39.79
C GLU A 332 -14.06 -6.94 38.70
N LEU A 333 -14.21 -5.83 37.96
CA LEU A 333 -13.20 -5.39 36.99
C LEU A 333 -11.89 -4.96 37.68
N LEU A 334 -11.98 -4.27 38.81
CA LEU A 334 -10.82 -3.85 39.59
C LEU A 334 -10.10 -5.04 40.24
N ASP A 335 -10.84 -6.04 40.70
CA ASP A 335 -10.28 -7.27 41.27
C ASP A 335 -9.52 -8.07 40.21
N LEU A 336 -10.07 -8.16 38.98
CA LEU A 336 -9.37 -8.76 37.83
C LEU A 336 -8.09 -7.99 37.49
N ALA A 337 -8.14 -6.66 37.44
CA ALA A 337 -6.94 -5.85 37.20
C ALA A 337 -5.87 -6.06 38.30
N GLY A 338 -6.31 -6.23 39.56
CA GLY A 338 -5.45 -6.60 40.68
C GLY A 338 -4.80 -7.97 40.49
N LEU A 339 -5.56 -8.97 40.05
CA LEU A 339 -5.06 -10.32 39.74
C LEU A 339 -4.00 -10.29 38.62
N VAL A 340 -4.28 -9.58 37.52
CA VAL A 340 -3.33 -9.42 36.38
C VAL A 340 -1.99 -8.85 36.86
N THR A 341 -2.04 -7.88 37.78
CA THR A 341 -0.84 -7.27 38.38
C THR A 341 -0.13 -8.26 39.30
N ALA A 342 -0.86 -8.96 40.17
CA ALA A 342 -0.31 -9.90 41.14
C ALA A 342 0.37 -11.11 40.48
N LEU A 343 -0.17 -11.58 39.35
CA LEU A 343 0.41 -12.66 38.56
C LEU A 343 1.61 -12.22 37.72
N GLY A 344 1.93 -10.92 37.68
CA GLY A 344 3.08 -10.39 36.95
C GLY A 344 2.95 -10.44 35.42
N TRP A 345 1.73 -10.60 34.90
CA TRP A 345 1.48 -10.63 33.46
C TRP A 345 1.78 -9.29 32.80
N VAL A 346 1.44 -8.19 33.46
CA VAL A 346 1.81 -6.83 33.06
C VAL A 346 2.93 -6.33 33.99
N PRO A 347 4.18 -6.18 33.52
CA PRO A 347 5.29 -5.78 34.38
C PRO A 347 5.22 -4.30 34.75
N GLN A 348 5.34 -3.97 36.03
CA GLN A 348 5.36 -2.58 36.52
C GLN A 348 4.25 -1.72 35.89
N PRO A 349 2.97 -2.12 36.03
CA PRO A 349 1.89 -1.57 35.22
C PRO A 349 1.62 -0.09 35.55
N GLU A 350 1.63 0.74 34.51
CA GLU A 350 0.91 2.00 34.53
C GLU A 350 -0.59 1.70 34.41
N ARG A 351 -1.37 2.18 35.39
CA ARG A 351 -2.80 1.88 35.52
C ARG A 351 -3.64 3.14 35.33
N THR A 352 -4.54 3.10 34.35
CA THR A 352 -5.58 4.11 34.19
C THR A 352 -6.95 3.49 34.48
N VAL A 353 -7.68 4.06 35.45
CA VAL A 353 -9.02 3.62 35.83
C VAL A 353 -10.03 4.71 35.49
N ARG A 354 -11.08 4.32 34.80
CA ARG A 354 -12.28 5.13 34.55
C ARG A 354 -13.51 4.33 34.97
N GLN A 355 -14.67 4.99 35.04
CA GLN A 355 -15.91 4.29 35.33
C GLN A 355 -16.21 3.28 34.20
N GLY A 356 -16.33 2.01 34.56
CA GLY A 356 -16.60 0.90 33.64
C GLY A 356 -15.45 0.56 32.68
N HIS A 357 -14.23 1.05 32.90
CA HIS A 357 -13.07 0.79 32.03
C HIS A 357 -11.75 0.85 32.79
N VAL A 358 -10.87 -0.12 32.52
CA VAL A 358 -9.52 -0.19 33.09
C VAL A 358 -8.53 -0.52 32.00
N THR A 359 -7.38 0.16 32.01
CA THR A 359 -6.22 -0.19 31.19
C THR A 359 -4.98 -0.33 32.07
N LEU A 360 -4.17 -1.33 31.74
CA LEU A 360 -2.85 -1.58 32.31
C LEU A 360 -1.86 -1.68 31.15
N GLN A 361 -0.72 -1.01 31.24
CA GLN A 361 0.38 -1.18 30.29
C GLN A 361 1.70 -1.23 31.03
N GLY A 362 2.61 -2.07 30.59
CA GLY A 362 3.86 -2.30 31.30
C GLY A 362 4.86 -3.09 30.48
N ARG A 363 6.12 -3.05 30.88
CA ARG A 363 7.22 -3.72 30.17
C ARG A 363 8.39 -4.06 31.07
N ASN A 364 9.14 -5.07 30.67
CA ASN A 364 10.47 -5.39 31.20
C ASN A 364 11.38 -5.86 30.05
N ASP A 365 12.56 -6.37 30.37
CA ASP A 365 13.53 -6.85 29.37
C ASP A 365 13.07 -8.11 28.60
N ALA A 366 12.08 -8.85 29.12
CA ALA A 366 11.57 -10.07 28.53
C ALA A 366 10.34 -9.82 27.65
N HIS A 367 9.36 -9.06 28.14
CA HIS A 367 8.06 -8.90 27.49
C HIS A 367 7.40 -7.54 27.72
N LEU A 368 6.53 -7.21 26.78
CA LEU A 368 5.51 -6.17 26.86
C LEU A 368 4.23 -6.82 27.37
N GLY A 369 3.56 -6.16 28.31
CA GLY A 369 2.27 -6.58 28.83
C GLY A 369 1.27 -5.44 28.73
N ALA A 370 0.04 -5.76 28.35
CA ALA A 370 -1.06 -4.83 28.46
C ALA A 370 -2.36 -5.57 28.77
N ALA A 371 -3.24 -4.92 29.50
CA ALA A 371 -4.58 -5.41 29.76
C ALA A 371 -5.60 -4.30 29.56
N GLU A 372 -6.76 -4.66 29.03
CA GLU A 372 -7.87 -3.75 28.87
C GLU A 372 -9.16 -4.48 29.21
N GLY A 373 -10.02 -3.83 29.98
CA GLY A 373 -11.30 -4.40 30.35
C GLY A 373 -12.38 -3.35 30.56
N TRP A 374 -13.62 -3.80 30.41
CA TRP A 374 -14.82 -2.98 30.48
C TRP A 374 -15.88 -3.64 31.35
N VAL A 375 -16.77 -2.81 31.88
CA VAL A 375 -18.06 -3.26 32.43
C VAL A 375 -19.12 -3.11 31.35
N ARG A 376 -19.70 -4.23 30.89
CA ARG A 376 -20.74 -4.27 29.85
C ARG A 376 -21.78 -5.29 30.24
N GLU A 377 -23.06 -4.94 30.09
CA GLU A 377 -24.19 -5.87 30.32
C GLU A 377 -24.14 -6.60 31.69
N GLY A 378 -23.71 -5.89 32.74
CA GLY A 378 -23.59 -6.47 34.10
C GLY A 378 -22.45 -7.46 34.27
N ARG A 379 -21.40 -7.35 33.44
CA ARG A 379 -20.21 -8.20 33.47
C ARG A 379 -18.93 -7.39 33.37
N ALA A 380 -17.87 -7.90 34.00
CA ALA A 380 -16.51 -7.44 33.85
C ALA A 380 -15.76 -8.33 32.85
N GLU A 381 -15.31 -7.76 31.73
CA GLU A 381 -14.79 -8.49 30.58
C GLU A 381 -13.60 -7.78 29.95
N GLY A 382 -12.71 -8.55 29.32
CA GLY A 382 -11.53 -7.97 28.70
C GLY A 382 -10.49 -9.00 28.33
N TYR A 383 -9.27 -8.49 28.13
CA TYR A 383 -8.13 -9.29 27.74
C TYR A 383 -6.83 -8.83 28.41
N VAL A 384 -5.84 -9.71 28.39
CA VAL A 384 -4.44 -9.43 28.66
C VAL A 384 -3.63 -9.94 27.48
N LEU A 385 -2.80 -9.08 26.89
CA LEU A 385 -1.84 -9.45 25.85
C LEU A 385 -0.44 -9.41 26.45
N ILE A 386 0.30 -10.49 26.23
CA ILE A 386 1.73 -10.61 26.54
C ILE A 386 2.45 -10.81 25.21
N TRP A 387 3.48 -10.01 24.94
CA TRP A 387 4.22 -10.04 23.68
C TRP A 387 5.73 -9.89 23.91
N PRO A 388 6.60 -10.50 23.10
CA PRO A 388 8.05 -10.34 23.23
C PRO A 388 8.50 -8.87 23.15
N ALA A 389 9.46 -8.48 24.00
CA ALA A 389 9.96 -7.09 24.08
C ALA A 389 10.60 -6.56 22.78
N GLY A 390 11.07 -7.46 21.91
CA GLY A 390 11.71 -7.10 20.64
C GLY A 390 10.78 -6.56 19.54
N ASP A 391 9.46 -6.58 19.73
CA ASP A 391 8.49 -6.19 18.70
C ASP A 391 7.35 -5.31 19.25
N GLU A 392 7.71 -4.10 19.67
CA GLU A 392 6.78 -3.11 20.22
C GLU A 392 5.73 -2.60 19.21
N ALA A 393 6.13 -2.50 17.94
CA ALA A 393 5.23 -2.03 16.87
C ALA A 393 4.10 -3.04 16.64
N THR A 394 4.41 -4.34 16.59
CA THR A 394 3.38 -5.39 16.49
C THR A 394 2.52 -5.44 17.75
N HIS A 395 3.10 -5.33 18.94
CA HIS A 395 2.33 -5.29 20.19
C HIS A 395 1.28 -4.16 20.17
N THR A 396 1.69 -2.93 19.88
CA THR A 396 0.78 -1.77 19.81
C THR A 396 -0.34 -1.97 18.78
N ARG A 397 -0.02 -2.52 17.60
CA ARG A 397 -1.01 -2.82 16.56
C ARG A 397 -1.98 -3.92 16.98
N LEU A 398 -1.50 -4.97 17.64
CA LEU A 398 -2.33 -6.05 18.17
C LEU A 398 -3.31 -5.54 19.24
N LEU A 399 -2.89 -4.65 20.13
CA LEU A 399 -3.79 -4.04 21.10
C LEU A 399 -4.97 -3.32 20.42
N ALA A 400 -4.71 -2.57 19.35
CA ALA A 400 -5.77 -1.94 18.57
C ALA A 400 -6.72 -2.97 17.96
N GLU A 401 -6.21 -4.03 17.33
CA GLU A 401 -7.01 -5.10 16.72
C GLU A 401 -7.89 -5.86 17.73
N ILE A 402 -7.29 -6.25 18.85
CA ILE A 402 -7.96 -7.02 19.90
C ILE A 402 -9.04 -6.15 20.57
N SER A 403 -8.71 -4.90 20.91
CA SER A 403 -9.64 -3.96 21.53
C SER A 403 -10.85 -3.67 20.62
N ASP A 404 -10.63 -3.46 19.32
CA ASP A 404 -11.69 -3.16 18.35
C ASP A 404 -12.58 -4.35 17.99
N SER A 405 -12.07 -5.59 18.12
CA SER A 405 -12.79 -6.81 17.73
C SER A 405 -13.45 -7.56 18.89
N LEU A 406 -13.10 -7.24 20.14
CA LEU A 406 -13.60 -7.95 21.31
C LEU A 406 -15.12 -7.75 21.47
N THR A 407 -15.85 -8.85 21.32
CA THR A 407 -17.31 -8.90 21.40
C THR A 407 -17.76 -10.14 22.17
N ARG A 408 -19.00 -10.15 22.68
CA ARG A 408 -19.64 -11.32 23.29
C ARG A 408 -20.52 -12.01 22.25
N HIS A 409 -20.42 -13.33 22.14
CA HIS A 409 -21.29 -14.13 21.27
C HIS A 409 -22.31 -14.96 22.04
N GLY A 410 -22.10 -15.20 23.34
CA GLY A 410 -23.00 -16.02 24.14
C GLY A 410 -22.53 -16.22 25.58
N PRO A 411 -23.21 -17.08 26.35
CA PRO A 411 -22.78 -17.47 27.69
C PRO A 411 -21.50 -18.30 27.62
N GLY A 412 -20.56 -18.04 28.54
CA GLY A 412 -19.34 -18.83 28.67
C GLY A 412 -19.59 -20.14 29.41
N THR A 413 -18.87 -21.22 29.07
CA THR A 413 -18.97 -22.47 29.84
C THR A 413 -18.48 -22.31 31.28
N ASN A 414 -17.70 -21.26 31.57
CA ASN A 414 -17.26 -20.93 32.92
C ASN A 414 -18.37 -20.37 33.84
N GLU A 415 -19.54 -20.06 33.30
CA GLU A 415 -20.67 -19.50 34.06
C GLU A 415 -21.31 -20.50 35.03
N GLY A 416 -21.11 -21.82 34.81
CA GLY A 416 -21.65 -22.87 35.68
C GLY A 416 -20.86 -23.10 36.99
N ALA A 417 -19.67 -22.51 37.14
CA ALA A 417 -18.87 -22.63 38.35
C ALA A 417 -19.24 -21.51 39.33
N ALA A 418 -20.33 -21.68 40.07
CA ALA A 418 -20.69 -20.80 41.18
C ALA A 418 -19.48 -20.59 42.11
N PRO A 419 -19.27 -19.39 42.67
CA PRO A 419 -18.22 -19.18 43.65
C PRO A 419 -18.49 -20.12 44.82
N SER A 420 -17.61 -21.09 45.03
CA SER A 420 -17.57 -21.83 46.29
C SER A 420 -17.36 -20.80 47.37
N THR A 421 -18.40 -20.54 48.15
CA THR A 421 -18.30 -19.81 49.41
C THR A 421 -17.17 -20.47 50.20
N LEU A 422 -16.09 -19.73 50.42
CA LEU A 422 -15.02 -20.16 51.31
C LEU A 422 -15.65 -20.50 52.68
N PRO A 423 -15.23 -21.60 53.34
CA PRO A 423 -15.77 -22.04 54.62
C PRO A 423 -15.50 -21.05 55.75
#